data_AF-A0A1I6UV63-F1
#
_entry.id   AF-A0A1I6UV63-F1
#
_cell.length_a   1.000
_cell.length_b   1.000
_cell.length_c   1.000
_cell.angle_alpha   90.00
_cell.angle_beta   90.00
_cell.angle_gamma   90.00
#
_symmetry.space_group_name_H-M   'P 1'
#
loop_
_entity.id
_entity.type
_entity.pdbx_description
1 polymer ?
#
loop_
_entity_poly.entity_id
_entity_poly.type
_entity_poly.pdbx_seq_one_letter_code
_entity_poly.pdbx_strand_id
1 'polypeptide(L)'
;MTGLERLRARVGTEEALVVAFSGGVDSALLAVVAHQVLGPKMLAVTAVSPSLATEERKQAKRFAREHGFAHVEVCTDEADRPEYAANDGNRCYHCKSALFDALEPLAATLGARIALGTNVDDLGDHRPGQRAAAQRGAVAPMVDAGLTKDEVREASAALGLSTADKPAAACLASRVAYGDPVTPEVLARIERAEAAVHALGFPVCRVRAHGQGTVARLEVPAEDIDRAAAHHAEIDAAGRDAGFDFCALDMAGFSSGRMNVLLPLLPTRTAS
;
A
#
# COMPACT_ATOMS: atom_id res chain seq x y z
N MET A 1 -20.22 -18.52 13.82
CA MET A 1 -20.16 -17.85 12.51
C MET A 1 -18.71 -17.46 12.27
N THR A 2 -18.08 -18.02 11.25
CA THR A 2 -16.69 -17.73 10.88
C THR A 2 -16.53 -16.26 10.43
N GLY A 3 -15.32 -15.71 10.45
CA GLY A 3 -15.06 -14.36 9.94
C GLY A 3 -15.54 -14.17 8.49
N LEU A 4 -15.34 -15.18 7.65
CA LEU A 4 -15.82 -15.18 6.26
C LEU A 4 -17.35 -15.10 6.14
N GLU A 5 -18.09 -15.83 6.97
CA GLU A 5 -19.55 -15.78 6.99
C GLU A 5 -20.07 -14.41 7.44
N ARG A 6 -19.45 -13.82 8.48
CA ARG A 6 -19.80 -12.47 8.94
C ARG A 6 -19.56 -11.43 7.84
N LEU A 7 -18.41 -11.52 7.15
CA LEU A 7 -18.08 -10.62 6.05
C LEU A 7 -19.08 -10.76 4.89
N ARG A 8 -19.43 -11.99 4.48
CA ARG A 8 -20.43 -12.23 3.44
C ARG A 8 -21.79 -11.62 3.81
N ALA A 9 -22.24 -11.83 5.04
CA ALA A 9 -23.50 -11.27 5.53
C ALA A 9 -23.50 -9.73 5.49
N ARG A 10 -22.40 -9.10 5.96
CA ARG A 10 -22.27 -7.64 5.94
C ARG A 10 -22.21 -7.07 4.53
N VAL A 11 -21.47 -7.71 3.63
CA VAL A 11 -21.42 -7.31 2.21
C VAL A 11 -22.79 -7.45 1.55
N GLY A 12 -23.57 -8.48 1.91
CA GLY A 12 -24.91 -8.72 1.36
C GLY A 12 -25.96 -7.66 1.72
N THR A 13 -25.66 -6.74 2.65
CA THR A 13 -26.52 -5.58 2.93
C THR A 13 -26.24 -4.38 2.02
N GLU A 14 -25.24 -4.47 1.14
CA GLU A 14 -24.90 -3.46 0.14
C GLU A 14 -25.64 -3.71 -1.16
N GLU A 15 -26.16 -2.66 -1.80
CA GLU A 15 -26.77 -2.78 -3.13
C GLU A 15 -25.71 -2.97 -4.23
N ALA A 16 -24.61 -2.23 -4.14
CA ALA A 16 -23.47 -2.25 -5.04
C ALA A 16 -22.22 -1.71 -4.34
N LEU A 17 -21.03 -2.17 -4.74
CA LEU A 17 -19.75 -1.75 -4.16
C LEU A 17 -18.71 -1.41 -5.22
N VAL A 18 -18.02 -0.28 -5.01
CA VAL A 18 -16.70 0.00 -5.60
C VAL A 18 -15.65 -0.38 -4.56
N VAL A 19 -14.91 -1.45 -4.78
CA VAL A 19 -13.85 -1.89 -3.86
C VAL A 19 -12.53 -1.25 -4.26
N ALA A 20 -11.95 -0.44 -3.37
CA ALA A 20 -10.58 0.05 -3.56
C ALA A 20 -9.60 -1.12 -3.39
N PHE A 21 -9.01 -1.55 -4.50
CA PHE A 21 -8.28 -2.81 -4.61
C PHE A 21 -6.79 -2.56 -4.87
N SER A 22 -5.94 -2.90 -3.90
CA SER A 22 -4.49 -2.74 -3.97
C SER A 22 -3.73 -4.04 -4.31
N GLY A 23 -4.41 -5.19 -4.31
CA GLY A 23 -3.76 -6.50 -4.47
C GLY A 23 -3.05 -7.01 -3.21
N GLY A 24 -3.21 -6.33 -2.06
CA GLY A 24 -2.85 -6.84 -0.74
C GLY A 24 -3.94 -7.75 -0.16
N VAL A 25 -3.57 -8.57 0.83
CA VAL A 25 -4.42 -9.62 1.42
C VAL A 25 -5.83 -9.12 1.81
N ASP A 26 -5.92 -7.97 2.49
CA ASP A 26 -7.21 -7.45 2.96
C ASP A 26 -8.12 -7.03 1.80
N SER A 27 -7.58 -6.22 0.87
CA SER A 27 -8.33 -5.75 -0.29
C SER A 27 -8.70 -6.89 -1.26
N ALA A 28 -7.86 -7.91 -1.36
CA ALA A 28 -8.07 -9.09 -2.18
C ALA A 28 -9.21 -9.97 -1.63
N LEU A 29 -9.20 -10.24 -0.32
CA LEU A 29 -10.29 -10.94 0.34
C LEU A 29 -11.62 -10.17 0.17
N LEU A 30 -11.61 -8.87 0.44
CA LEU A 30 -12.80 -8.04 0.29
C LEU A 30 -13.33 -8.07 -1.15
N ALA A 31 -12.47 -7.92 -2.15
CA ALA A 31 -12.87 -7.98 -3.55
C ALA A 31 -13.48 -9.33 -3.91
N VAL A 32 -12.84 -10.45 -3.55
CA VAL A 32 -13.37 -11.79 -3.85
C VAL A 32 -14.72 -12.02 -3.17
N VAL A 33 -14.85 -11.66 -1.88
CA VAL A 33 -16.12 -11.82 -1.17
C VAL A 33 -17.21 -10.92 -1.72
N ALA A 34 -16.89 -9.66 -2.03
CA ALA A 34 -17.82 -8.74 -2.68
C ALA A 34 -18.29 -9.24 -4.05
N HIS A 35 -17.39 -9.82 -4.85
CA HIS A 35 -17.77 -10.44 -6.11
C HIS A 35 -18.67 -11.66 -5.91
N GLN A 36 -18.34 -12.55 -4.98
CA GLN A 36 -19.14 -13.75 -4.71
C GLN A 36 -20.56 -13.42 -4.25
N VAL A 37 -20.73 -12.33 -3.50
CA VAL A 37 -22.02 -11.93 -2.93
C VAL A 37 -22.83 -11.03 -3.86
N LEU A 38 -22.19 -10.04 -4.49
CA LEU A 38 -22.87 -9.01 -5.30
C LEU A 38 -22.78 -9.25 -6.82
N GLY A 39 -21.95 -10.19 -7.25
CA GLY A 39 -21.74 -10.54 -8.65
C GLY A 39 -21.31 -9.33 -9.49
N PRO A 40 -22.08 -8.94 -10.53
CA PRO A 40 -21.75 -7.82 -11.41
C PRO A 40 -21.96 -6.44 -10.75
N LYS A 41 -22.56 -6.37 -9.56
CA LYS A 41 -22.74 -5.11 -8.82
C LYS A 41 -21.51 -4.71 -8.00
N MET A 42 -20.42 -5.46 -8.12
CA MET A 42 -19.13 -5.11 -7.57
C MET A 42 -18.18 -4.69 -8.70
N LEU A 43 -17.46 -3.58 -8.49
CA LEU A 43 -16.33 -3.15 -9.31
C LEU A 43 -15.08 -3.01 -8.43
N ALA A 44 -14.00 -3.72 -8.77
CA ALA A 44 -12.69 -3.51 -8.14
C ALA A 44 -11.94 -2.39 -8.87
N VAL A 45 -11.37 -1.45 -8.13
CA VAL A 45 -10.65 -0.29 -8.70
C VAL A 45 -9.26 -0.20 -8.09
N THR A 46 -8.23 -0.25 -8.93
CA THR A 46 -6.85 0.02 -8.52
C THR A 46 -6.46 1.44 -8.91
N ALA A 47 -6.11 2.26 -7.92
CA ALA A 47 -5.50 3.56 -8.17
C ALA A 47 -4.03 3.37 -8.60
N VAL A 48 -3.68 3.99 -9.72
CA VAL A 48 -2.36 3.96 -10.32
C VAL A 48 -1.74 5.33 -10.16
N SER A 49 -0.65 5.38 -9.42
CA SER A 49 0.19 6.56 -9.25
C SER A 49 1.66 6.14 -9.23
N PRO A 50 2.61 7.09 -9.27
CA PRO A 50 4.03 6.79 -9.12
C PRO A 50 4.39 6.03 -7.83
N SER A 51 3.50 6.04 -6.82
CA SER A 51 3.70 5.34 -5.56
C SER A 51 3.28 3.87 -5.55
N LEU A 52 2.54 3.42 -6.58
CA LEU A 52 2.21 2.01 -6.77
C LEU A 52 3.32 1.35 -7.60
N ALA A 53 4.02 0.39 -7.00
CA ALA A 53 5.03 -0.38 -7.71
C ALA A 53 4.43 -1.12 -8.91
N THR A 54 5.17 -1.17 -10.00
CA THR A 54 4.82 -1.79 -11.27
C THR A 54 4.45 -3.26 -11.11
N GLU A 55 5.22 -4.00 -10.31
CA GLU A 55 4.93 -5.41 -10.04
C GLU A 55 3.66 -5.60 -9.21
N GLU A 56 3.39 -4.72 -8.23
CA GLU A 56 2.14 -4.74 -7.46
C GLU A 56 0.93 -4.50 -8.36
N ARG A 57 1.01 -3.53 -9.28
CA ARG A 57 -0.03 -3.28 -10.29
C ARG A 57 -0.27 -4.52 -11.17
N LYS A 58 0.79 -5.14 -11.68
CA LYS A 58 0.70 -6.36 -12.50
C LYS A 58 0.05 -7.51 -11.73
N GLN A 59 0.43 -7.69 -10.46
CA GLN A 59 -0.13 -8.72 -9.59
C GLN A 59 -1.61 -8.48 -9.30
N ALA A 60 -2.02 -7.25 -8.98
CA ALA A 60 -3.43 -6.91 -8.78
C ALA A 60 -4.27 -7.23 -10.03
N LYS A 61 -3.81 -6.82 -11.22
CA LYS A 61 -4.48 -7.11 -12.49
C LYS A 61 -4.57 -8.62 -12.78
N ARG A 62 -3.51 -9.37 -12.48
CA ARG A 62 -3.50 -10.84 -12.63
C ARG A 62 -4.51 -11.49 -11.68
N PHE A 63 -4.48 -11.11 -10.41
CA PHE A 63 -5.39 -11.62 -9.39
C PHE A 63 -6.86 -11.38 -9.76
N ALA A 64 -7.20 -10.19 -10.25
CA ALA A 64 -8.55 -9.90 -10.71
C ALA A 64 -9.01 -10.82 -11.85
N ARG A 65 -8.13 -11.10 -12.81
CA ARG A 65 -8.39 -12.03 -13.93
C ARG A 65 -8.57 -13.47 -13.46
N GLU A 66 -7.70 -13.92 -12.55
CA GLU A 66 -7.76 -15.27 -11.97
C GLU A 66 -9.08 -15.52 -11.23
N HIS A 67 -9.62 -14.51 -10.57
CA HIS A 67 -10.88 -14.61 -9.81
C HIS A 67 -12.13 -14.12 -10.57
N GLY A 68 -11.99 -13.69 -11.83
CA GLY A 68 -13.11 -13.42 -12.73
C GLY A 68 -13.97 -12.19 -12.41
N PHE A 69 -13.49 -11.24 -11.59
CA PHE A 69 -14.25 -10.04 -11.24
C PHE A 69 -13.88 -8.82 -12.11
N ALA A 70 -14.84 -7.90 -12.25
CA ALA A 70 -14.63 -6.65 -12.98
C ALA A 70 -13.57 -5.79 -12.28
N HIS A 71 -12.54 -5.40 -13.02
CA HIS A 71 -11.42 -4.61 -12.52
C HIS A 71 -11.09 -3.48 -13.49
N VAL A 72 -10.93 -2.27 -12.93
CA VAL A 72 -10.47 -1.10 -13.67
C VAL A 72 -9.31 -0.43 -12.95
N GLU A 73 -8.44 0.22 -13.73
CA GLU A 73 -7.36 1.05 -13.23
C GLU A 73 -7.75 2.51 -13.45
N VAL A 74 -7.53 3.34 -12.43
CA VAL A 74 -7.71 4.79 -12.51
C VAL A 74 -6.42 5.48 -12.14
N CYS A 75 -6.06 6.56 -12.83
CA CYS A 75 -4.92 7.36 -12.44
C CYS A 75 -5.31 8.30 -11.29
N THR A 76 -4.44 8.44 -10.30
CA THR A 76 -4.56 9.46 -9.25
C THR A 76 -3.42 10.47 -9.36
N ASP A 77 -3.69 11.69 -8.91
CA ASP A 77 -2.84 12.87 -9.09
C ASP A 77 -2.19 13.32 -7.77
N GLU A 78 -2.08 12.44 -6.77
CA GLU A 78 -1.56 12.86 -5.46
C GLU A 78 -0.12 13.36 -5.55
N ALA A 79 0.69 12.86 -6.49
CA ALA A 79 2.07 13.29 -6.68
C ALA A 79 2.17 14.76 -7.13
N ASP A 80 1.12 15.32 -7.74
CA ASP A 80 1.06 16.71 -8.19
C ASP A 80 0.60 17.66 -7.06
N ARG A 81 0.15 17.12 -5.92
CA ARG A 81 -0.35 17.90 -4.78
C ARG A 81 0.81 18.29 -3.85
N PRO A 82 1.04 19.59 -3.59
CA PRO A 82 2.13 20.04 -2.72
C PRO A 82 2.11 19.42 -1.32
N GLU A 83 0.92 19.14 -0.77
CA GLU A 83 0.75 18.57 0.56
C GLU A 83 1.16 17.10 0.63
N TYR A 84 0.99 16.35 -0.46
CA TYR A 84 1.50 14.99 -0.57
C TYR A 84 3.01 14.99 -0.82
N ALA A 85 3.48 15.84 -1.73
CA ALA A 85 4.89 15.98 -2.06
C ALA A 85 5.72 16.43 -0.84
N ALA A 86 5.16 17.23 0.06
CA ALA A 86 5.82 17.66 1.29
C ALA A 86 6.17 16.51 2.26
N ASN A 87 5.54 15.33 2.09
CA ASN A 87 5.87 14.11 2.82
C ASN A 87 5.88 14.28 4.36
N ASP A 88 4.88 14.96 4.89
CA ASP A 88 4.72 15.13 6.34
C ASP A 88 3.94 13.94 6.96
N GLY A 89 3.60 14.07 8.25
CA GLY A 89 2.81 13.08 8.97
C GLY A 89 1.39 12.85 8.42
N ASN A 90 0.89 13.70 7.50
CA ASN A 90 -0.41 13.62 6.86
C ASN A 90 -0.35 13.16 5.40
N ARG A 91 0.81 12.81 4.83
CA ARG A 91 0.93 12.29 3.43
C ARG A 91 -0.15 11.25 3.08
N CYS A 92 -0.40 10.29 3.98
CA CYS A 92 -1.40 9.24 3.76
C CYS A 92 -2.85 9.76 3.73
N TYR A 93 -3.15 10.89 4.38
CA TYR A 93 -4.45 11.58 4.22
C TYR A 93 -4.60 12.09 2.79
N HIS A 94 -3.61 12.83 2.28
CA HIS A 94 -3.66 13.41 0.93
C HIS A 94 -3.72 12.34 -0.16
N CYS A 95 -2.92 11.26 -0.01
CA CYS A 95 -2.98 10.08 -0.87
C CYS A 95 -4.38 9.46 -0.89
N LYS A 96 -5.00 9.32 0.29
CA LYS A 96 -6.35 8.77 0.38
C LYS A 96 -7.38 9.71 -0.23
N SER A 97 -7.29 11.01 -0.01
CA SER A 97 -8.20 11.99 -0.62
C SER A 97 -8.17 11.90 -2.16
N ALA A 98 -6.99 11.82 -2.78
CA ALA A 98 -6.87 11.64 -4.23
C ALA A 98 -7.49 10.34 -4.73
N LEU A 99 -7.38 9.24 -3.96
CA LEU A 99 -8.09 7.99 -4.24
C LEU A 99 -9.61 8.22 -4.28
N PHE A 100 -10.19 8.92 -3.30
CA PHE A 100 -11.63 9.18 -3.30
C PHE A 100 -12.04 10.09 -4.45
N ASP A 101 -11.26 11.13 -4.76
CA ASP A 101 -11.52 12.02 -5.90
C ASP A 101 -11.62 11.23 -7.22
N ALA A 102 -10.80 10.18 -7.39
CA ALA A 102 -10.85 9.31 -8.57
C ALA A 102 -11.98 8.27 -8.55
N LEU A 103 -12.38 7.78 -7.37
CA LEU A 103 -13.38 6.70 -7.24
C LEU A 103 -14.82 7.22 -7.17
N GLU A 104 -15.05 8.43 -6.65
CA GLU A 104 -16.39 8.98 -6.46
C GLU A 104 -17.22 9.08 -7.75
N PRO A 105 -16.68 9.55 -8.89
CA PRO A 105 -17.45 9.58 -10.13
C PRO A 105 -17.91 8.19 -10.58
N LEU A 106 -17.06 7.17 -10.38
CA LEU A 106 -17.40 5.77 -10.70
C LEU A 106 -18.46 5.22 -9.75
N ALA A 107 -18.30 5.48 -8.45
CA ALA A 107 -19.25 5.06 -7.41
C ALA A 107 -20.62 5.69 -7.64
N ALA A 108 -20.68 6.99 -7.95
CA ALA A 108 -21.91 7.69 -8.27
C ALA A 108 -22.61 7.13 -9.52
N THR A 109 -21.84 6.85 -10.58
CA THR A 109 -22.37 6.26 -11.83
C THR A 109 -22.99 4.88 -11.60
N LEU A 110 -22.43 4.09 -10.68
CA LEU A 110 -22.90 2.75 -10.37
C LEU A 110 -23.96 2.70 -9.26
N GLY A 111 -24.26 3.83 -8.61
CA GLY A 111 -25.08 3.84 -7.39
C GLY A 111 -24.45 3.02 -6.26
N ALA A 112 -23.12 2.96 -6.21
CA ALA A 112 -22.36 2.10 -5.31
C ALA A 112 -21.68 2.88 -4.19
N ARG A 113 -21.45 2.23 -3.05
CA ARG A 113 -20.56 2.77 -1.99
C ARG A 113 -19.12 2.36 -2.22
N ILE A 114 -18.18 3.19 -1.79
CA ILE A 114 -16.74 2.87 -1.84
C ILE A 114 -16.37 2.05 -0.60
N ALA A 115 -15.86 0.84 -0.81
CA ALA A 115 -15.42 -0.06 0.25
C ALA A 115 -13.89 -0.17 0.33
N LEU A 116 -13.37 -0.13 1.56
CA LEU A 116 -11.95 -0.31 1.86
C LEU A 116 -11.71 -1.62 2.61
N GLY A 117 -10.60 -2.30 2.30
CA GLY A 117 -10.12 -3.48 3.02
C GLY A 117 -9.47 -3.15 4.36
N THR A 118 -10.08 -2.29 5.17
CA THR A 118 -9.60 -1.99 6.54
C THR A 118 -10.14 -3.06 7.48
N ASN A 119 -9.30 -3.65 8.34
CA ASN A 119 -9.70 -4.62 9.37
C ASN A 119 -9.64 -4.00 10.79
N VAL A 120 -10.05 -4.75 11.82
CA VAL A 120 -10.14 -4.23 13.21
C VAL A 120 -8.76 -3.83 13.78
N ASP A 121 -7.71 -4.56 13.45
CA ASP A 121 -6.34 -4.26 13.89
C ASP A 121 -5.78 -2.97 13.28
N ASP A 122 -6.38 -2.47 12.20
CA ASP A 122 -6.02 -1.19 11.59
C ASP A 122 -6.59 0.03 12.30
N LEU A 123 -7.48 -0.14 13.30
CA LEU A 123 -8.14 0.96 14.01
C LEU A 123 -7.24 1.68 15.05
N GLY A 124 -6.00 1.20 15.27
CA GLY A 124 -5.03 1.82 16.20
C GLY A 124 -4.43 3.16 15.75
N ASP A 125 -3.48 3.68 16.52
CA ASP A 125 -3.01 5.08 16.48
C ASP A 125 -2.46 5.62 15.13
N HIS A 126 -2.61 6.95 14.97
CA HIS A 126 -2.25 7.82 13.83
C HIS A 126 -2.49 7.24 12.44
N ARG A 127 -3.78 7.20 12.03
CA ARG A 127 -4.23 6.74 10.71
C ARG A 127 -4.85 7.87 9.88
N PRO A 128 -4.06 8.86 9.43
CA PRO A 128 -4.56 10.00 8.66
C PRO A 128 -5.32 9.59 7.39
N GLY A 129 -4.93 8.48 6.75
CA GLY A 129 -5.68 7.93 5.62
C GLY A 129 -7.09 7.45 5.99
N GLN A 130 -7.28 6.78 7.13
CA GLN A 130 -8.61 6.31 7.54
C GLN A 130 -9.54 7.49 7.87
N ARG A 131 -8.98 8.57 8.43
CA ARG A 131 -9.73 9.82 8.66
C ARG A 131 -10.26 10.42 7.36
N ALA A 132 -9.44 10.50 6.31
CA ALA A 132 -9.89 10.94 4.98
C ALA A 132 -11.00 10.05 4.43
N ALA A 133 -10.86 8.72 4.56
CA ALA A 133 -11.87 7.78 4.08
C ALA A 133 -13.22 7.94 4.81
N ALA A 134 -13.20 8.07 6.13
CA ALA A 134 -14.41 8.24 6.93
C ALA A 134 -15.15 9.55 6.58
N GLN A 135 -14.42 10.64 6.37
CA GLN A 135 -14.99 11.93 5.94
C GLN A 135 -15.67 11.86 4.57
N ARG A 136 -15.24 10.94 3.71
CA ARG A 136 -15.78 10.71 2.37
C ARG A 136 -16.80 9.56 2.34
N GLY A 137 -17.24 9.09 3.50
CA GLY A 137 -18.32 8.10 3.61
C GLY A 137 -17.97 6.70 3.13
N ALA A 138 -16.69 6.32 3.10
CA ALA A 138 -16.35 4.93 2.80
C ALA A 138 -16.88 3.96 3.84
N VAL A 139 -17.24 2.77 3.36
CA VAL A 139 -17.56 1.63 4.20
C VAL A 139 -16.32 0.77 4.42
N ALA A 140 -16.22 0.16 5.60
CA ALA A 140 -15.17 -0.79 5.93
C ALA A 140 -15.81 -2.13 6.34
N PRO A 141 -16.28 -2.95 5.38
CA PRO A 141 -17.09 -4.13 5.69
C PRO A 141 -16.40 -5.14 6.63
N MET A 142 -15.07 -5.20 6.61
CA MET A 142 -14.30 -6.08 7.49
C MET A 142 -14.27 -5.56 8.94
N VAL A 143 -14.18 -4.24 9.15
CA VAL A 143 -14.38 -3.63 10.47
C VAL A 143 -15.80 -3.87 10.96
N ASP A 144 -16.80 -3.63 10.12
CA ASP A 144 -18.22 -3.80 10.46
C ASP A 144 -18.55 -5.25 10.85
N ALA A 145 -17.89 -6.21 10.22
CA ALA A 145 -18.02 -7.64 10.52
C ALA A 145 -17.07 -8.12 11.65
N GLY A 146 -16.25 -7.22 12.22
CA GLY A 146 -15.34 -7.50 13.32
C GLY A 146 -14.22 -8.46 12.96
N LEU A 147 -13.67 -8.39 11.74
CA LEU A 147 -12.57 -9.24 11.30
C LEU A 147 -11.24 -8.72 11.83
N THR A 148 -10.51 -9.58 12.53
CA THR A 148 -9.09 -9.36 12.80
C THR A 148 -8.24 -9.70 11.58
N LYS A 149 -6.98 -9.28 11.59
CA LYS A 149 -5.99 -9.61 10.56
C LYS A 149 -5.76 -11.12 10.42
N ASP A 150 -5.81 -11.85 11.53
CA ASP A 150 -5.68 -13.30 11.53
C ASP A 150 -6.89 -13.95 10.86
N GLU A 151 -8.11 -13.51 11.19
CA GLU A 151 -9.32 -13.97 10.52
C GLU A 151 -9.33 -13.63 9.02
N VAL A 152 -8.75 -12.49 8.61
CA VAL A 152 -8.57 -12.16 7.19
C VAL A 152 -7.65 -13.16 6.50
N ARG A 153 -6.54 -13.55 7.12
CA ARG A 153 -5.63 -14.56 6.55
C ARG A 153 -6.26 -15.94 6.51
N GLU A 154 -6.94 -16.34 7.57
CA GLU A 154 -7.69 -17.61 7.62
C GLU A 154 -8.76 -17.67 6.53
N ALA A 155 -9.56 -16.62 6.38
CA ALA A 155 -10.56 -16.53 5.32
C ALA A 155 -9.94 -16.53 3.92
N SER A 156 -8.80 -15.85 3.74
CA SER A 156 -8.05 -15.87 2.47
C SER A 156 -7.54 -17.28 2.14
N ALA A 157 -6.98 -17.98 3.13
CA ALA A 157 -6.50 -19.35 2.97
C ALA A 157 -7.66 -20.34 2.68
N ALA A 158 -8.79 -20.19 3.38
CA ALA A 158 -9.98 -21.00 3.17
C ALA A 158 -10.58 -20.84 1.75
N LEU A 159 -10.40 -19.67 1.13
CA LEU A 159 -10.78 -19.40 -0.26
C LEU A 159 -9.68 -19.76 -1.27
N GLY A 160 -8.51 -20.25 -0.82
CA GLY A 160 -7.38 -20.58 -1.68
C GLY A 160 -6.73 -19.37 -2.36
N LEU A 161 -6.80 -18.18 -1.75
CA LEU A 161 -6.26 -16.96 -2.36
C LEU A 161 -4.73 -16.96 -2.32
N SER A 162 -4.09 -16.70 -3.46
CA SER A 162 -2.63 -16.57 -3.58
C SER A 162 -2.03 -15.44 -2.73
N THR A 163 -2.87 -14.50 -2.27
CA THR A 163 -2.48 -13.39 -1.39
C THR A 163 -2.46 -13.74 0.09
N ALA A 164 -2.90 -14.94 0.50
CA ALA A 164 -3.02 -15.30 1.92
C ALA A 164 -1.69 -15.17 2.69
N ASP A 165 -0.57 -15.54 2.07
CA ASP A 165 0.77 -15.45 2.65
C ASP A 165 1.55 -14.22 2.18
N LYS A 166 0.94 -13.38 1.33
CA LYS A 166 1.62 -12.19 0.80
C LYS A 166 1.95 -11.23 1.96
N PRO A 167 3.21 -10.79 2.10
CA PRO A 167 3.57 -9.78 3.07
C PRO A 167 2.83 -8.46 2.80
N ALA A 168 2.58 -7.68 3.85
CA ALA A 168 2.00 -6.36 3.68
C ALA A 168 2.97 -5.47 2.86
N ALA A 169 2.55 -5.07 1.66
CA ALA A 169 3.28 -4.16 0.81
C ALA A 169 2.83 -2.72 1.12
N ALA A 170 3.74 -1.91 1.66
CA ALA A 170 3.55 -0.47 1.75
C ALA A 170 3.82 0.18 0.38
N CYS A 171 3.25 1.36 0.13
CA CYS A 171 3.52 2.12 -1.09
C CYS A 171 4.99 2.55 -1.18
N LEU A 172 5.49 2.87 -2.38
CA LEU A 172 6.87 3.34 -2.57
C LEU A 172 7.16 4.62 -1.78
N ALA A 173 6.20 5.54 -1.63
CA ALA A 173 6.39 6.75 -0.82
C ALA A 173 6.73 6.49 0.66
N SER A 174 6.40 5.31 1.21
CA SER A 174 6.85 4.93 2.56
C SER A 174 8.36 4.73 2.69
N ARG A 175 9.09 4.66 1.56
CA ARG A 175 10.55 4.58 1.54
C ARG A 175 11.21 5.95 1.59
N VAL A 176 10.48 7.04 1.36
CA VAL A 176 11.03 8.40 1.43
C VAL A 176 10.99 8.88 2.88
N ALA A 177 12.12 9.37 3.40
CA ALA A 177 12.20 9.92 4.74
C ALA A 177 11.21 11.08 4.94
N TYR A 178 10.51 11.08 6.07
CA TYR A 178 9.58 12.16 6.41
C TYR A 178 10.28 13.52 6.30
N GLY A 179 9.63 14.48 5.63
CA GLY A 179 10.17 15.81 5.35
C GLY A 179 11.00 15.91 4.06
N ASP A 180 11.52 14.80 3.52
CA ASP A 180 12.08 14.78 2.17
C ASP A 180 10.96 14.73 1.13
N PRO A 181 11.04 15.52 0.04
CA PRO A 181 9.98 15.55 -0.96
C PRO A 181 9.71 14.19 -1.61
N VAL A 182 8.44 13.81 -1.71
CA VAL A 182 8.01 12.65 -2.51
C VAL A 182 7.77 13.12 -3.94
N THR A 183 8.61 12.68 -4.87
CA THR A 183 8.50 12.98 -6.30
C THR A 183 8.46 11.71 -7.16
N PRO A 184 7.88 11.76 -8.38
CA PRO A 184 7.91 10.61 -9.29
C PRO A 184 9.33 10.09 -9.55
N GLU A 185 10.31 10.98 -9.64
CA GLU A 185 11.70 10.63 -9.89
C GLU A 185 12.27 9.80 -8.75
N VAL A 186 12.16 10.24 -7.49
CA VAL A 186 12.71 9.49 -6.35
C VAL A 186 12.01 8.15 -6.17
N LEU A 187 10.70 8.07 -6.42
CA LEU A 187 9.94 6.82 -6.38
C LEU A 187 10.42 5.82 -7.44
N ALA A 188 10.70 6.30 -8.66
CA ALA A 188 11.26 5.47 -9.72
C ALA A 188 12.70 5.01 -9.40
N ARG A 189 13.51 5.83 -8.75
CA ARG A 189 14.86 5.41 -8.26
C ARG A 189 14.73 4.29 -7.23
N ILE A 190 13.85 4.46 -6.25
CA ILE A 190 13.58 3.44 -5.20
C ILE A 190 13.16 2.13 -5.84
N GLU A 191 12.19 2.15 -6.77
CA GLU A 191 11.72 0.93 -7.43
C GLU A 191 12.83 0.21 -8.20
N ARG A 192 13.65 0.95 -8.97
CA ARG A 192 14.80 0.36 -9.68
C ARG A 192 15.82 -0.24 -8.73
N ALA A 193 16.13 0.44 -7.63
CA ALA A 193 17.07 -0.04 -6.64
C ALA A 193 16.56 -1.30 -5.92
N GLU A 194 15.29 -1.33 -5.47
CA GLU A 194 14.68 -2.53 -4.87
C GLU A 194 14.68 -3.69 -5.88
N ALA A 195 14.34 -3.45 -7.15
CA ALA A 195 14.36 -4.48 -8.18
C ALA A 195 15.77 -5.07 -8.44
N ALA A 196 16.80 -4.22 -8.47
CA ALA A 196 18.18 -4.66 -8.63
C ALA A 196 18.66 -5.48 -7.42
N VAL A 197 18.35 -5.03 -6.20
CA VAL A 197 18.69 -5.76 -4.97
C VAL A 197 17.94 -7.10 -4.87
N HIS A 198 16.68 -7.16 -5.33
CA HIS A 198 15.95 -8.42 -5.45
C HIS A 198 16.66 -9.39 -6.41
N ALA A 199 17.18 -8.90 -7.54
CA ALA A 199 17.92 -9.71 -8.51
C ALA A 199 19.26 -10.25 -7.96
N LEU A 200 19.83 -9.60 -6.95
CA LEU A 200 20.99 -10.09 -6.18
C LEU A 200 20.61 -11.17 -5.14
N GLY A 201 19.34 -11.56 -5.08
CA GLY A 201 18.86 -12.63 -4.21
C GLY A 201 18.44 -12.16 -2.81
N PHE A 202 18.06 -10.89 -2.65
CA PHE A 202 17.48 -10.36 -1.40
C PHE A 202 15.97 -10.13 -1.60
N PRO A 203 15.12 -11.18 -1.52
CA PRO A 203 13.69 -11.07 -1.87
C PRO A 203 12.89 -10.20 -0.89
N VAL A 204 13.42 -9.99 0.32
CA VAL A 204 12.88 -9.06 1.31
C VAL A 204 13.90 -7.94 1.48
N CYS A 205 13.63 -6.79 0.89
CA CYS A 205 14.44 -5.60 1.13
C CYS A 205 13.60 -4.32 1.09
N ARG A 206 14.14 -3.22 1.61
CA ARG A 206 13.63 -1.87 1.40
C ARG A 206 14.77 -0.93 1.10
N VAL A 207 14.62 -0.10 0.06
CA VAL A 207 15.58 0.99 -0.21
C VAL A 207 14.96 2.29 0.28
N ARG A 208 15.46 2.82 1.39
CA ARG A 208 14.99 4.09 1.97
C ARG A 208 15.74 5.26 1.34
N ALA A 209 15.01 6.25 0.83
CA ALA A 209 15.59 7.48 0.31
C ALA A 209 15.73 8.51 1.44
N HIS A 210 16.92 9.09 1.58
CA HIS A 210 17.25 10.14 2.55
C HIS A 210 18.01 11.30 1.90
N GLY A 211 18.00 12.45 2.56
CA GLY A 211 18.75 13.63 2.14
C GLY A 211 18.28 14.12 0.78
N GLN A 212 16.96 14.31 0.63
CA GLN A 212 16.32 14.72 -0.62
C GLN A 212 16.57 13.73 -1.79
N GLY A 213 16.69 12.43 -1.49
CA GLY A 213 16.94 11.40 -2.50
C GLY A 213 18.40 11.22 -2.91
N THR A 214 19.34 11.75 -2.12
CA THR A 214 20.79 11.61 -2.30
C THR A 214 21.28 10.23 -1.84
N VAL A 215 20.72 9.71 -0.75
CA VAL A 215 21.20 8.47 -0.10
C VAL A 215 20.16 7.36 -0.24
N ALA A 216 20.58 6.21 -0.75
CA ALA A 216 19.86 4.94 -0.67
C ALA A 216 20.31 4.13 0.55
N ARG A 217 19.47 4.05 1.58
CA ARG A 217 19.71 3.23 2.76
C ARG A 217 18.95 1.91 2.65
N LEU A 218 19.69 0.83 2.43
CA LEU A 218 19.17 -0.53 2.29
C LEU A 218 18.84 -1.14 3.66
N GLU A 219 17.63 -1.66 3.79
CA GLU A 219 17.18 -2.51 4.89
C GLU A 219 16.95 -3.93 4.35
N VAL A 220 17.59 -4.92 4.95
CA VAL A 220 17.38 -6.37 4.71
C VAL A 220 17.07 -7.06 6.05
N PRO A 221 16.46 -8.26 6.08
CA PRO A 221 16.34 -9.06 7.29
C PRO A 221 17.67 -9.16 8.04
N ALA A 222 17.63 -9.28 9.37
CA ALA A 222 18.83 -9.27 10.20
C ALA A 222 19.79 -10.41 9.82
N GLU A 223 19.22 -11.58 9.47
CA GLU A 223 19.95 -12.74 8.98
C GLU A 223 20.65 -12.54 7.63
N ASP A 224 20.25 -11.53 6.86
CA ASP A 224 20.81 -11.22 5.53
C ASP A 224 21.89 -10.12 5.58
N ILE A 225 22.15 -9.49 6.73
CA ILE A 225 23.07 -8.34 6.84
C ILE A 225 24.49 -8.71 6.43
N ASP A 226 25.04 -9.81 6.94
CA ASP A 226 26.40 -10.25 6.61
C ASP A 226 26.54 -10.57 5.11
N ARG A 227 25.49 -11.18 4.53
CA ARG A 227 25.41 -11.47 3.11
C ARG A 227 25.37 -10.17 2.29
N ALA A 228 24.57 -9.19 2.70
CA ALA A 228 24.51 -7.88 2.06
C ALA A 228 25.87 -7.14 2.14
N ALA A 229 26.55 -7.20 3.29
CA ALA A 229 27.88 -6.62 3.43
C ALA A 229 28.92 -7.29 2.51
N ALA A 230 28.82 -8.61 2.31
CA ALA A 230 29.66 -9.32 1.35
C ALA A 230 29.39 -8.86 -0.11
N HIS A 231 28.15 -8.53 -0.45
CA HIS A 231 27.71 -7.99 -1.76
C HIS A 231 27.75 -6.45 -1.85
N HIS A 232 28.55 -5.78 -1.02
CA HIS A 232 28.54 -4.31 -0.92
C HIS A 232 28.82 -3.61 -2.26
N ALA A 233 29.69 -4.16 -3.11
CA ALA A 233 30.04 -3.53 -4.38
C ALA A 233 28.88 -3.57 -5.39
N GLU A 234 28.16 -4.70 -5.47
CA GLU A 234 27.00 -4.87 -6.33
C GLU A 234 25.80 -4.06 -5.84
N ILE A 235 25.61 -3.99 -4.51
CA ILE A 235 24.55 -3.17 -3.91
C ILE A 235 24.83 -1.67 -4.11
N ASP A 236 26.08 -1.23 -3.96
CA ASP A 236 26.48 0.15 -4.23
C ASP A 236 26.26 0.52 -5.70
N ALA A 237 26.67 -0.36 -6.62
CA ALA A 237 26.41 -0.17 -8.05
C ALA A 237 24.91 -0.09 -8.35
N ALA A 238 24.10 -0.99 -7.77
CA ALA A 238 22.65 -0.99 -7.95
C ALA A 238 21.99 0.33 -7.53
N GLY A 239 22.40 0.92 -6.39
CA GLY A 239 21.87 2.21 -5.97
C GLY A 239 22.37 3.37 -6.83
N ARG A 240 23.64 3.37 -7.24
CA ARG A 240 24.18 4.40 -8.15
C ARG A 240 23.53 4.36 -9.52
N ASP A 241 23.36 3.19 -10.10
CA ASP A 241 22.68 2.99 -11.39
C ASP A 241 21.19 3.35 -11.31
N ALA A 242 20.59 3.20 -10.12
CA ALA A 242 19.24 3.68 -9.86
C ALA A 242 19.18 5.22 -9.76
N GLY A 243 20.30 5.92 -9.54
CA GLY A 243 20.40 7.38 -9.50
C GLY A 243 20.57 7.99 -8.10
N PHE A 244 21.08 7.22 -7.14
CA PHE A 244 21.51 7.73 -5.82
C PHE A 244 23.02 8.03 -5.84
N ASP A 245 23.45 9.00 -5.02
CA ASP A 245 24.88 9.35 -4.92
C ASP A 245 25.62 8.44 -3.92
N PHE A 246 24.94 8.03 -2.85
CA PHE A 246 25.50 7.16 -1.82
C PHE A 246 24.57 6.00 -1.49
N CYS A 247 25.18 4.84 -1.23
CA CYS A 247 24.50 3.66 -0.71
C CYS A 247 24.97 3.35 0.70
N ALA A 248 24.03 2.97 1.58
CA ALA A 248 24.31 2.58 2.95
C ALA A 248 23.51 1.34 3.34
N LEU A 249 24.05 0.50 4.22
CA LEU A 249 23.34 -0.64 4.82
C LEU A 249 22.87 -0.27 6.23
N ASP A 250 21.59 -0.48 6.53
CA ASP A 250 21.05 -0.29 7.89
C ASP A 250 21.51 -1.41 8.82
N MET A 251 22.29 -1.05 9.83
CA MET A 251 22.83 -2.00 10.82
C MET A 251 21.78 -2.76 11.63
N ALA A 252 20.58 -2.22 11.80
CA ALA A 252 19.51 -2.89 12.53
C ALA A 252 18.52 -3.63 11.61
N GLY A 253 18.77 -3.61 10.29
CA GLY A 253 17.99 -4.35 9.31
C GLY A 253 16.55 -3.88 9.15
N PHE A 254 15.75 -4.71 8.49
CA PHE A 254 14.37 -4.43 8.14
C PHE A 254 13.43 -4.66 9.32
N SER A 255 12.61 -3.65 9.62
CA SER A 255 11.48 -3.77 10.53
C SER A 255 10.32 -2.88 10.06
N SER A 256 9.09 -3.40 10.18
CA SER A 256 7.89 -2.66 9.76
C SER A 256 7.67 -1.43 10.64
N GLY A 257 7.27 -0.31 10.02
CA GLY A 257 6.94 0.93 10.74
C GLY A 257 8.14 1.71 11.28
N ARG A 258 9.39 1.25 11.09
CA ARG A 258 10.59 1.89 11.66
C ARG A 258 10.79 3.35 11.28
N MET A 259 10.33 3.77 10.09
CA MET A 259 10.38 5.16 9.62
C MET A 259 9.55 6.13 10.49
N ASN A 260 8.60 5.63 11.28
CA ASN A 260 7.77 6.47 12.15
C ASN A 260 8.58 7.16 13.26
N VAL A 261 9.81 6.70 13.54
CA VAL A 261 10.73 7.35 14.49
C VAL A 261 11.07 8.80 14.07
N LEU A 262 10.88 9.16 12.80
CA LEU A 262 11.13 10.50 12.29
C LEU A 262 9.93 11.44 12.48
N LEU A 263 8.72 10.93 12.74
CA LEU A 263 7.52 11.77 12.88
C LEU A 263 7.65 12.84 13.98
N PRO A 264 8.22 12.56 15.18
CA PRO A 264 8.41 13.58 16.21
C PRO A 264 9.47 14.63 15.86
N LEU A 265 10.31 14.37 14.85
CA LEU A 265 11.38 15.27 14.41
C LEU A 265 10.90 16.27 13.35
N LEU A 266 9.70 16.06 12.79
CA LEU A 266 9.12 17.00 11.85
C LEU A 266 8.81 18.32 12.57
N PRO A 267 9.21 19.48 11.99
CA PRO A 267 8.81 20.76 12.55
C PRO A 267 7.28 20.83 12.59
N THR A 268 6.74 21.11 13.77
CA THR A 268 5.32 21.44 13.90
C THR A 268 5.07 22.70 13.08
N ARG A 269 4.39 22.56 11.93
CA ARG A 269 3.86 23.71 11.22
C ARG A 269 2.80 24.34 12.14
N THR A 270 3.18 25.41 12.84
CA THR A 270 2.22 26.28 13.51
C THR A 270 1.27 26.78 12.44
N ALA A 271 -0.01 26.39 12.52
CA ALA A 271 -1.06 26.96 11.70
C ALA A 271 -1.01 28.48 11.88
N SER A 272 -0.71 29.20 10.80
CA SER A 272 -0.94 30.64 10.70
C SER A 272 -2.34 30.89 10.16
#